data_AF-A0A4Q7APN2-F1
#
_entry.id   AF-A0A4Q7APN2-F1
#
_cell.length_a   1.000
_cell.length_b   1.000
_cell.length_c   1.000
_cell.angle_alpha   90.00
_cell.angle_beta   90.00
_cell.angle_gamma   90.00
#
_symmetry.space_group_name_H-M   'P 1'
#
loop_
_entity.id
_entity.type
_entity.pdbx_description
1 polymer ?
#
loop_
_entity_poly.entity_id
_entity_poly.type
_entity_poly.pdbx_seq_one_letter_code
_entity_poly.pdbx_strand_id
1 'polypeptide(L)'
;MILDRQLQLKLLEKMSLSYPDSCDFNEDYKYGTNEYAAAVANLYYLMQHNLVKQESINESSEIGAKGSQKFQFGAPTINQNGMDFLANDGGLSAILGVVTIKIDPEQYRQILITRVQESNLPIEQRHQIVAALRSLSYENIKHLSTKFVDLGWDNLGSLAQLIQNISG
;
A
#
# COMPACT_ATOMS: atom_id res chain seq x y z
N MET A 1 5.12 24.12 10.65
CA MET A 1 4.82 22.71 10.97
C MET A 1 6.15 22.00 11.17
N ILE A 2 6.32 21.17 12.21
CA ILE A 2 7.62 20.53 12.51
C ILE A 2 7.91 19.36 11.56
N LEU A 3 6.86 18.71 11.05
CA LEU A 3 6.97 17.65 10.06
C LEU A 3 7.25 18.22 8.67
N ASP A 4 8.28 17.69 8.02
CA ASP A 4 8.78 18.13 6.73
C ASP A 4 9.07 16.89 5.85
N ARG A 5 8.43 16.82 4.68
CA ARG A 5 8.56 15.69 3.76
C ARG A 5 9.94 15.58 3.11
N GLN A 6 10.59 16.71 2.83
CA GLN A 6 11.95 16.72 2.28
C GLN A 6 12.95 16.23 3.32
N LEU A 7 12.79 16.65 4.58
CA LEU A 7 13.63 16.15 5.68
C LEU A 7 13.42 14.65 5.92
N GLN A 8 12.17 14.18 5.90
CA GLN A 8 11.85 12.75 6.02
C GLN A 8 12.53 11.92 4.93
N LEU A 9 12.41 12.35 3.67
CA LEU A 9 13.08 11.70 2.55
C LEU A 9 14.60 11.68 2.75
N LYS A 10 15.21 12.82 3.10
CA LYS A 10 16.66 12.92 3.34
C LYS A 10 17.13 11.97 4.45
N LEU A 11 16.38 11.85 5.54
CA LEU A 11 16.70 10.92 6.63
C LEU A 11 16.65 9.46 6.14
N LEU A 12 15.59 9.09 5.41
CA LEU A 12 15.45 7.74 4.83
C LEU A 12 16.57 7.43 3.84
N GLU A 13 16.89 8.35 2.92
CA GLU A 13 17.98 8.21 1.96
C GLU A 13 19.34 8.06 2.66
N LYS A 14 19.60 8.82 3.72
CA LYS A 14 20.87 8.66 4.46
C LYS A 14 20.95 7.31 5.15
N MET A 15 19.86 6.84 5.78
CA MET A 15 19.82 5.50 6.39
C MET A 15 19.87 4.37 5.36
N SER A 16 19.37 4.56 4.14
CA SER A 16 19.41 3.52 3.10
C SER A 16 20.82 3.24 2.61
N LEU A 17 21.71 4.25 2.64
CA LEU A 17 23.13 4.11 2.31
C LEU A 17 23.92 3.26 3.33
N SER A 18 23.45 3.17 4.58
CA SER A 18 24.10 2.39 5.65
C SER A 18 23.39 1.08 5.97
N TYR A 19 22.25 0.77 5.33
CA TYR A 19 21.47 -0.43 5.63
C TYR A 19 22.32 -1.72 5.46
N PRO A 20 22.28 -2.69 6.40
CA PRO A 20 21.37 -2.80 7.55
C PRO A 20 21.85 -2.15 8.84
N ASP A 21 23.00 -1.46 8.82
CA ASP A 21 23.60 -0.80 9.97
C ASP A 21 22.90 0.53 10.30
N SER A 22 22.99 0.92 11.57
CA SER A 22 22.40 2.18 12.05
C SER A 22 23.19 3.38 11.56
N CYS A 23 22.49 4.45 11.22
CA CYS A 23 23.07 5.74 10.86
C CYS A 23 23.26 6.62 12.09
N ASP A 24 24.43 7.25 12.22
CA ASP A 24 24.65 8.32 13.19
C ASP A 24 24.23 9.68 12.59
N PHE A 25 23.23 10.29 13.20
CA PHE A 25 22.72 11.62 12.83
C PHE A 25 23.26 12.74 13.71
N ASN A 26 24.02 12.44 14.77
CA ASN A 26 24.54 13.45 15.69
C ASN A 26 25.59 14.36 15.03
N GLU A 27 26.27 13.88 13.98
CA GLU A 27 27.19 14.69 13.18
C GLU A 27 26.47 15.71 12.29
N ASP A 28 25.28 15.37 11.77
CA ASP A 28 24.50 16.27 10.91
C ASP A 28 23.65 17.26 11.71
N TYR A 29 23.16 16.83 12.87
CA TYR A 29 22.21 17.57 13.69
C TYR A 29 22.74 17.70 15.11
N LYS A 30 23.24 18.90 15.44
CA LYS A 30 23.82 19.18 16.74
C LYS A 30 22.75 19.19 17.83
N TYR A 31 22.96 18.42 18.89
CA TYR A 31 22.05 18.36 20.04
C TYR A 31 21.71 19.76 20.60
N GLY A 32 20.44 19.95 20.94
CA GLY A 32 19.92 21.21 21.51
C GLY A 32 19.58 22.30 20.48
N THR A 33 19.78 22.06 19.18
CA THR A 33 19.38 22.97 18.10
C THR A 33 17.93 22.73 17.65
N ASN A 34 17.36 23.70 16.93
CA ASN A 34 16.03 23.55 16.35
C ASN A 34 16.02 22.48 15.25
N GLU A 35 17.11 22.39 14.49
CA GLU A 35 17.35 21.42 13.43
C GLU A 35 17.36 20.00 14.01
N TYR A 36 18.04 19.80 15.16
CA TYR A 36 18.01 18.53 15.89
C TYR A 36 16.60 18.16 16.34
N ALA A 37 15.87 19.09 16.96
CA ALA A 37 14.50 18.83 17.40
C ALA A 37 13.58 18.47 16.22
N ALA A 38 13.75 19.14 15.07
CA ALA A 38 13.00 18.83 13.85
C ALA A 38 13.36 17.44 13.30
N ALA A 39 14.66 17.09 13.25
CA ALA A 39 15.11 15.79 12.75
C ALA A 39 14.61 14.63 13.63
N VAL A 40 14.68 14.76 14.96
CA VAL A 40 14.13 13.79 15.91
C VAL A 40 12.62 13.63 15.73
N ALA A 41 11.87 14.73 15.61
CA ALA A 41 10.42 14.67 15.43
C ALA A 41 10.02 13.98 14.10
N ASN A 42 10.77 14.24 13.02
CA ASN A 42 10.52 13.60 11.73
C ASN A 42 10.91 12.11 11.75
N LEU A 43 12.02 11.75 12.40
CA LEU A 43 12.41 10.35 12.56
C LEU A 43 11.40 9.58 13.43
N TYR A 44 10.88 10.20 14.50
CA TYR A 44 9.82 9.63 15.31
C TYR A 44 8.53 9.41 14.50
N TYR A 45 8.17 10.35 13.64
CA TYR A 45 7.04 10.17 12.72
C TYR A 45 7.26 9.00 11.75
N LEU A 46 8.45 8.88 11.16
CA LEU A 46 8.82 7.74 10.31
C LEU A 46 8.73 6.40 11.06
N MET A 47 9.12 6.39 12.34
CA MET A 47 9.02 5.22 13.21
C MET A 47 7.56 4.83 13.47
N GLN A 48 6.68 5.81 13.73
CA GLN A 48 5.25 5.57 13.91
C GLN A 48 4.57 4.98 12.66
N HIS A 49 5.09 5.29 11.47
CA HIS A 49 4.66 4.70 10.20
C HIS A 49 5.42 3.42 9.84
N ASN A 50 6.20 2.88 10.78
CA ASN A 50 6.96 1.65 10.60
C ASN A 50 7.88 1.67 9.36
N LEU A 51 8.46 2.82 9.04
CA LEU A 51 9.45 2.98 7.94
C LEU A 51 10.90 2.84 8.46
N VAL A 52 11.09 2.91 9.77
CA VAL A 52 12.39 2.72 10.45
C VAL A 52 12.19 1.80 11.65
N LYS A 53 13.27 1.23 12.17
CA LYS A 53 13.24 0.35 13.35
C LYS A 53 12.82 1.11 14.60
N GLN A 54 12.21 0.43 15.56
CA GLN A 54 11.72 1.02 16.81
C GLN A 54 12.84 1.61 17.66
N GLU A 55 14.03 1.04 17.59
CA GLU A 55 15.23 1.52 18.30
C GLU A 55 15.78 2.83 17.72
N SER A 56 15.22 3.34 16.61
CA SER A 56 15.67 4.58 15.97
C SER A 56 15.49 5.82 16.85
N ILE A 57 14.57 5.75 17.81
CA ILE A 57 14.31 6.80 18.78
C ILE A 57 14.41 6.24 20.19
N ASN A 58 15.12 6.96 21.05
CA ASN A 58 15.15 6.69 22.48
C ASN A 58 14.32 7.74 23.22
N GLU A 59 13.62 7.28 24.26
CA GLU A 59 13.04 8.15 25.28
C GLU A 59 14.11 8.46 26.33
N SER A 60 14.42 9.73 26.55
CA SER A 60 15.31 10.12 27.63
C SER A 60 14.65 9.85 28.98
N SER A 61 15.38 9.24 29.90
CA SER A 61 14.97 9.12 31.31
C SER A 61 14.95 10.47 32.05
N GLU A 62 15.55 11.51 31.46
CA GLU A 62 15.55 12.87 31.99
C GLU A 62 14.22 13.57 31.69
N ILE A 63 13.52 13.96 32.74
CA ILE A 63 12.36 14.85 32.65
C ILE A 63 12.89 16.24 32.28
N GLY A 64 12.52 16.74 31.09
CA GLY A 64 12.92 18.08 30.66
C GLY A 64 12.42 19.17 31.62
N ALA A 65 12.93 20.40 31.47
CA ALA A 65 12.62 21.55 32.33
C ALA A 65 11.12 21.91 32.52
N LYS A 66 10.20 21.21 31.83
CA LYS A 66 8.74 21.37 31.90
C LYS A 66 7.98 20.06 32.16
N GLY A 67 8.63 18.99 32.62
CA GLY A 67 7.93 17.72 32.84
C GLY A 67 7.77 16.85 31.59
N SER A 68 8.25 17.29 30.42
CA SER A 68 8.04 16.61 29.14
C SER A 68 9.12 15.56 28.88
N GLN A 69 8.70 14.35 28.46
CA GLN A 69 9.60 13.36 27.87
C GLN A 69 10.35 13.99 26.68
N LYS A 70 11.67 13.81 26.61
CA LYS A 70 12.46 14.21 25.45
C LYS A 70 12.81 12.96 24.65
N PHE A 71 12.45 12.98 23.37
CA PHE A 71 12.93 11.99 22.41
C PHE A 71 14.31 12.41 21.90
N GLN A 72 15.14 11.42 21.60
CA GLN A 72 16.47 11.60 21.03
C GLN A 72 16.75 10.50 20.01
N PHE A 73 17.78 10.69 19.18
CA PHE A 73 18.25 9.61 18.31
C PHE A 73 18.67 8.40 19.16
N GLY A 74 18.21 7.21 18.76
CA GLY A 74 18.67 5.95 19.32
C GLY A 74 19.71 5.30 18.40
N ALA A 75 19.32 4.21 17.74
CA ALA A 75 20.03 3.58 16.64
C ALA A 75 19.21 3.72 15.32
N PRO A 76 19.15 4.94 14.72
CA PRO A 76 18.37 5.20 13.51
C PRO A 76 18.68 4.21 12.40
N THR A 77 17.71 3.38 12.05
CA THR A 77 17.91 2.32 11.04
C THR A 77 16.66 2.19 10.19
N ILE A 78 16.79 2.35 8.87
CA ILE A 78 15.69 2.10 7.94
C ILE A 78 15.32 0.61 7.96
N ASN A 79 14.03 0.30 7.89
CA ASN A 79 13.56 -1.09 7.85
C ASN A 79 13.10 -1.46 6.43
N GLN A 80 12.64 -2.69 6.23
CA GLN A 80 12.18 -3.16 4.92
C GLN A 80 11.05 -2.30 4.32
N ASN A 81 10.13 -1.79 5.14
CA ASN A 81 9.05 -0.93 4.62
C ASN A 81 9.59 0.44 4.20
N GLY A 82 10.58 0.98 4.92
CA GLY A 82 11.27 2.20 4.51
C GLY A 82 12.04 2.01 3.21
N MET A 83 12.73 0.88 3.04
CA MET A 83 13.42 0.53 1.79
C MET A 83 12.43 0.39 0.62
N ASP A 84 11.32 -0.31 0.83
CA ASP A 84 10.26 -0.46 -0.18
C ASP A 84 9.56 0.87 -0.48
N PHE A 85 9.40 1.75 0.51
CA PHE A 85 8.86 3.10 0.33
C PHE A 85 9.75 3.98 -0.56
N LEU A 86 11.08 3.81 -0.50
CA LEU A 86 12.02 4.50 -1.39
C LEU A 86 12.08 3.89 -2.80
N ALA A 87 11.54 2.69 -3.00
CA ALA A 87 11.61 2.00 -4.29
C ALA A 87 10.55 2.54 -5.27
N ASN A 88 10.97 2.80 -6.51
CA ASN A 88 10.09 3.36 -7.56
C ASN A 88 8.99 2.37 -8.02
N ASP A 89 9.12 1.10 -7.68
CA ASP A 89 8.22 0.01 -8.02
C ASP A 89 7.38 -0.49 -6.82
N GLY A 90 7.47 0.19 -5.67
CA GLY A 90 6.82 -0.23 -4.42
C GLY A 90 7.54 -1.37 -3.70
N GLY A 91 8.73 -1.77 -4.17
CA GLY A 91 9.63 -2.70 -3.52
C GLY A 91 9.08 -4.12 -3.38
N LEU A 92 9.68 -4.89 -2.47
CA LEU A 92 9.35 -6.30 -2.29
C LEU A 92 7.93 -6.49 -1.73
N SER A 93 7.42 -5.52 -0.98
CA SER A 93 6.03 -5.49 -0.49
C SER A 93 5.00 -5.52 -1.62
N ALA A 94 5.28 -4.94 -2.78
CA ALA A 94 4.40 -5.02 -3.95
C ALA A 94 4.29 -6.45 -4.51
N ILE A 95 5.36 -7.24 -4.38
CA ILE A 95 5.43 -8.63 -4.84
C ILE A 95 4.84 -9.58 -3.80
N LEU A 96 5.12 -9.36 -2.52
CA LEU A 96 4.66 -10.22 -1.42
C LEU A 96 3.22 -9.93 -1.00
N GLY A 97 2.74 -8.71 -1.22
CA GLY A 97 1.38 -8.26 -0.89
C GLY A 97 0.28 -8.69 -1.87
N VAL A 98 0.57 -9.61 -2.79
CA VAL A 98 -0.42 -10.08 -3.77
C VAL A 98 -1.59 -10.75 -3.07
N VAL A 99 -2.75 -10.08 -3.10
CA VAL A 99 -4.01 -10.66 -2.65
C VAL A 99 -4.53 -11.60 -3.73
N THR A 100 -4.47 -12.90 -3.47
CA THR A 100 -5.09 -13.89 -4.36
C THR A 100 -6.59 -13.96 -4.06
N ILE A 101 -7.41 -13.38 -4.94
CA ILE A 101 -8.86 -13.55 -4.89
C ILE A 101 -9.20 -14.87 -5.60
N LYS A 102 -9.76 -15.83 -4.84
CA LYS A 102 -10.32 -17.05 -5.42
C LYS A 102 -11.78 -16.80 -5.78
N ILE A 103 -12.07 -16.89 -7.07
CA ILE A 103 -13.45 -16.85 -7.57
C ILE A 103 -13.95 -18.29 -7.64
N ASP A 104 -15.02 -18.60 -6.90
CA ASP A 104 -15.72 -19.86 -7.06
C ASP A 104 -16.44 -19.89 -8.43
N PRO A 105 -16.12 -20.84 -9.33
CA PRO A 105 -16.70 -20.86 -10.67
C PRO A 105 -18.22 -21.04 -10.70
N GLU A 106 -18.81 -21.75 -9.74
CA GLU A 106 -20.26 -21.94 -9.70
C GLU A 106 -20.98 -20.64 -9.32
N GLN A 107 -20.49 -19.96 -8.28
CA GLN A 107 -20.98 -18.63 -7.90
C GLN A 107 -20.79 -17.63 -9.05
N TYR A 108 -19.64 -17.67 -9.73
CA TYR A 108 -19.36 -16.81 -10.87
C TYR A 108 -20.33 -17.05 -12.03
N ARG A 109 -20.59 -18.33 -12.37
CA ARG A 109 -21.59 -18.67 -13.38
C ARG A 109 -22.96 -18.10 -13.01
N GLN A 110 -23.36 -18.21 -11.75
CA GLN A 110 -24.66 -17.72 -11.30
C GLN A 110 -24.76 -16.19 -11.43
N ILE A 111 -23.70 -15.46 -11.07
CA ILE A 111 -23.62 -14.00 -11.27
C ILE A 111 -23.76 -13.66 -12.76
N LEU A 112 -23.04 -14.34 -13.66
CA LEU A 112 -23.12 -14.09 -15.09
C LEU A 112 -24.54 -14.34 -15.64
N ILE A 113 -25.18 -15.45 -15.22
CA ILE A 113 -26.56 -15.75 -15.62
C ILE A 113 -27.50 -14.63 -15.18
N THR A 114 -27.42 -14.20 -13.92
CA THR A 114 -28.24 -13.10 -13.40
C THR A 114 -28.03 -11.82 -14.20
N ARG A 115 -26.77 -11.43 -14.49
CA ARG A 115 -26.47 -10.24 -15.28
C ARG A 115 -26.99 -10.31 -16.71
N VAL A 116 -26.90 -11.47 -17.36
CA VAL A 116 -27.48 -11.67 -18.70
C VAL A 116 -29.01 -11.55 -18.66
N GLN A 117 -29.65 -12.10 -17.63
CA GLN A 117 -31.10 -11.99 -17.46
C GLN A 117 -31.55 -10.54 -17.24
N GLU A 118 -30.79 -9.77 -16.46
CA GLU A 118 -31.06 -8.34 -16.19
C GLU A 118 -30.70 -7.41 -17.37
N SER A 119 -29.96 -7.92 -18.37
CA SER A 119 -29.55 -7.11 -19.51
C SER A 119 -30.70 -6.72 -20.44
N ASN A 120 -30.52 -5.63 -21.18
CA ASN A 120 -31.46 -5.16 -22.20
C ASN A 120 -31.35 -5.92 -23.54
N LEU A 121 -30.75 -7.12 -23.54
CA LEU A 121 -30.64 -7.94 -24.75
C LEU A 121 -32.00 -8.53 -25.17
N PRO A 122 -32.22 -8.78 -26.47
CA PRO A 122 -33.38 -9.51 -26.95
C PRO A 122 -33.59 -10.84 -26.22
N ILE A 123 -34.84 -11.22 -25.96
CA ILE A 123 -35.22 -12.41 -25.18
C ILE A 123 -34.52 -13.68 -25.70
N GLU A 124 -34.56 -13.90 -27.01
CA GLU A 124 -33.91 -15.05 -27.67
C GLU A 124 -32.40 -15.10 -27.40
N GLN A 125 -31.71 -13.96 -27.48
CA GLN A 125 -30.28 -13.89 -27.22
C GLN A 125 -29.95 -14.17 -25.75
N ARG A 126 -30.76 -13.65 -24.81
CA ARG A 126 -30.59 -13.96 -23.37
C ARG A 126 -30.71 -15.46 -23.12
N HIS A 127 -31.71 -16.11 -23.70
CA HIS A 127 -31.90 -17.56 -23.53
C HIS A 127 -30.71 -18.36 -24.07
N GLN A 128 -30.21 -18.01 -25.26
CA GLN A 128 -29.05 -18.67 -25.86
C GLN A 128 -27.79 -18.52 -24.99
N ILE A 129 -27.51 -17.32 -24.49
CA ILE A 129 -26.33 -17.06 -23.65
C ILE A 129 -26.45 -17.79 -22.30
N VAL A 130 -27.63 -17.78 -21.66
CA VAL A 130 -27.85 -18.51 -20.39
C VAL A 130 -27.69 -20.02 -20.60
N ALA A 131 -28.21 -20.57 -21.70
CA ALA A 131 -28.02 -21.98 -22.03
C ALA A 131 -26.53 -22.33 -22.23
N ALA A 132 -25.80 -21.48 -22.95
CA ALA A 132 -24.35 -21.64 -23.12
C ALA A 132 -23.64 -21.64 -21.76
N LEU A 133 -23.88 -20.64 -20.90
CA LEU A 133 -23.26 -20.53 -19.58
C LEU A 133 -23.53 -21.76 -18.69
N ARG A 134 -24.74 -22.32 -18.73
CA ARG A 134 -25.11 -23.54 -17.98
C ARG A 134 -24.43 -24.80 -18.51
N SER A 135 -24.11 -24.84 -19.79
CA SER A 135 -23.45 -25.99 -20.44
C SER A 135 -21.93 -26.01 -20.26
N LEU A 136 -21.33 -24.89 -19.86
CA LEU A 136 -19.88 -24.78 -19.67
C LEU A 136 -19.41 -25.60 -18.47
N SER A 137 -18.33 -26.35 -18.67
CA SER A 137 -17.62 -27.05 -17.60
C SER A 137 -17.02 -26.08 -16.57
N TYR A 138 -16.67 -26.62 -15.40
CA TYR A 138 -15.99 -25.87 -14.35
C TYR A 138 -14.71 -25.17 -14.85
N GLU A 139 -13.87 -25.89 -15.60
CA GLU A 139 -12.61 -25.32 -16.13
C GLU A 139 -12.87 -24.21 -17.16
N ASN A 140 -13.92 -24.35 -17.99
CA ASN A 140 -14.27 -23.32 -18.96
C ASN A 140 -14.79 -22.05 -18.28
N ILE A 141 -15.55 -22.16 -17.18
CA ILE A 141 -15.98 -20.98 -16.41
C ILE A 141 -14.81 -20.30 -15.72
N LYS A 142 -13.84 -21.07 -15.21
CA LYS A 142 -12.59 -20.53 -14.65
C LYS A 142 -11.74 -19.81 -15.70
N HIS A 143 -11.64 -20.35 -16.92
CA HIS A 143 -11.01 -19.63 -18.02
C HIS A 143 -11.77 -18.36 -18.40
N LEU A 144 -13.10 -18.41 -18.38
CA LEU A 144 -13.96 -17.26 -18.68
C LEU A 144 -13.75 -16.14 -17.65
N SER A 145 -13.59 -16.45 -16.37
CA SER A 145 -13.34 -15.42 -15.34
C SER A 145 -12.03 -14.67 -15.58
N THR A 146 -10.98 -15.37 -16.04
CA THR A 146 -9.71 -14.74 -16.42
C THR A 146 -9.91 -13.78 -17.58
N LYS A 147 -10.60 -14.21 -18.65
CA LYS A 147 -10.90 -13.37 -19.82
C LYS A 147 -11.76 -12.15 -19.49
N PHE A 148 -12.67 -12.26 -18.54
CA PHE A 148 -13.47 -11.13 -18.09
C PHE A 148 -12.63 -10.08 -17.36
N VAL A 149 -11.66 -10.51 -16.55
CA VAL A 149 -10.72 -9.58 -15.89
C VAL A 149 -9.86 -8.87 -16.94
N ASP A 150 -9.34 -9.61 -17.93
CA ASP A 150 -8.58 -9.03 -19.05
C ASP A 150 -9.40 -7.96 -19.78
N LEU A 151 -10.64 -8.27 -20.17
CA LEU A 151 -11.55 -7.33 -20.83
C LEU A 151 -11.89 -6.11 -19.96
N GLY A 152 -11.97 -6.29 -18.63
CA GLY A 152 -12.14 -5.19 -17.69
C GLY A 152 -10.95 -4.23 -17.73
N TRP A 153 -9.73 -4.75 -17.74
CA TRP A 153 -8.51 -3.96 -17.88
C TRP A 153 -8.39 -3.26 -19.24
N ASP A 154 -8.85 -3.89 -20.32
CA ASP A 154 -8.89 -3.22 -21.61
C ASP A 154 -9.92 -2.07 -21.66
N ASN A 155 -10.87 -2.02 -20.71
CA ASN A 155 -11.92 -1.02 -20.60
C ASN A 155 -11.80 -0.15 -19.32
N LEU A 156 -10.58 0.11 -18.86
CA LEU A 156 -10.28 0.90 -17.65
C LEU A 156 -10.99 2.27 -17.58
N GLY A 157 -11.18 2.95 -18.71
CA GLY A 157 -11.85 4.26 -18.74
C GLY A 157 -13.29 4.21 -18.23
N SER A 158 -14.06 3.19 -18.62
CA SER A 158 -15.43 2.99 -18.16
C SER A 158 -15.48 2.55 -16.69
N LEU A 159 -14.51 1.74 -16.25
CA LEU A 159 -14.37 1.35 -14.85
C LEU A 159 -14.07 2.56 -13.95
N ALA A 160 -13.17 3.45 -14.38
CA ALA A 160 -12.83 4.65 -13.62
C ALA A 160 -14.04 5.56 -13.38
N GLN A 161 -14.88 5.76 -14.41
CA GLN A 161 -16.13 6.52 -14.29
C GLN A 161 -17.11 5.86 -13.31
N LEU A 162 -17.23 4.54 -13.35
CA LEU A 162 -18.11 3.80 -12.43
C LEU A 162 -17.65 3.94 -10.97
N ILE A 163 -16.35 3.85 -10.71
CA ILE A 163 -15.76 4.04 -9.38
C ILE A 163 -16.02 5.46 -8.86
N GLN A 164 -15.83 6.47 -9.71
CA GLN A 164 -16.09 7.87 -9.35
C GLN A 164 -17.56 8.10 -8.96
N ASN A 165 -18.50 7.49 -9.68
CA ASN A 165 -19.94 7.61 -9.40
C ASN A 165 -20.38 6.91 -8.10
N ILE A 166 -19.63 5.92 -7.62
CA ILE A 166 -19.91 5.22 -6.36
C ILE A 166 -19.25 5.93 -5.17
N SER A 167 -18.20 6.72 -5.42
CA SER A 167 -17.39 7.37 -4.38
C SER A 167 -17.83 8.81 -4.06
N GLY A 168 -18.78 9.37 -4.80
CA GLY A 168 -19.38 10.69 -4.58
C GLY A 168 -20.78 10.60 -4.01
#